data_AF-A0A9D4N6V7-F1
#
_entry.id   AF-A0A9D4N6V7-F1
#
_cell.length_a   1.000
_cell.length_b   1.000
_cell.length_c   1.000
_cell.angle_alpha   90.00
_cell.angle_beta   90.00
_cell.angle_gamma   90.00
#
_symmetry.space_group_name_H-M   'P 1'
#
loop_
_entity.id
_entity.type
_entity.pdbx_description
1 polymer ?
#
loop_
_entity_poly.entity_id
_entity_poly.type
_entity_poly.pdbx_seq_one_letter_code
_entity_poly.pdbx_strand_id
1 'polypeptide(L)'
;MKLDIETYEWNALKSGEEFFNKLDVRYVLLEWNAHRTNVESANNIISFMSRHSMQPHMSNNPDSILQYTENASWPGDIVWIKKM
;
A
#
# COMPACT_ATOMS: atom_id res chain seq x y z
N MET A 1 -0.23 -10.36 2.94
CA MET A 1 -0.13 -10.47 1.46
C MET A 1 1.13 -9.72 1.02
N LYS A 2 1.90 -10.22 0.04
CA LYS A 2 3.01 -9.47 -0.59
C LYS A 2 2.61 -9.16 -2.04
N LEU A 3 2.85 -7.92 -2.50
CA LEU A 3 2.62 -7.46 -3.87
C LEU A 3 3.92 -6.82 -4.41
N ASP A 4 4.45 -7.43 -5.45
CA ASP A 4 5.71 -7.09 -6.11
C ASP A 4 5.57 -7.62 -7.54
N ILE A 5 5.03 -6.79 -8.43
CA ILE A 5 4.54 -7.16 -9.76
C ILE A 5 4.96 -6.09 -10.77
N GLU A 6 6.20 -5.60 -10.68
CA GLU A 6 6.86 -4.78 -11.70
C GLU A 6 5.94 -3.70 -12.29
N THR A 7 5.46 -2.77 -11.44
CA THR A 7 4.57 -1.63 -11.74
C THR A 7 3.06 -1.92 -11.80
N TYR A 8 2.62 -3.18 -11.70
CA TYR A 8 1.21 -3.57 -11.77
C TYR A 8 0.49 -3.68 -10.42
N GLU A 9 1.08 -3.17 -9.33
CA GLU A 9 0.53 -3.26 -7.97
C GLU A 9 -0.88 -2.66 -7.88
N TRP A 10 -1.10 -1.50 -8.52
CA TRP A 10 -2.42 -0.88 -8.56
C TRP A 10 -3.45 -1.76 -9.27
N ASN A 11 -3.10 -2.36 -10.41
CA ASN A 11 -4.00 -3.26 -11.14
C ASN A 11 -4.37 -4.48 -10.29
N ALA A 12 -3.39 -5.07 -9.58
CA ALA A 12 -3.63 -6.18 -8.68
C ALA A 12 -4.56 -5.82 -7.52
N LEU A 13 -4.34 -4.67 -6.87
CA LEU A 13 -5.22 -4.18 -5.81
C LEU A 13 -6.63 -3.92 -6.32
N LYS A 14 -6.77 -3.22 -7.45
CA LYS A 14 -8.06 -2.94 -8.09
C LYS A 14 -8.83 -4.22 -8.40
N SER A 15 -8.17 -5.22 -8.99
CA SER A 15 -8.78 -6.53 -9.25
C SER A 15 -9.05 -7.35 -7.99
N GLY A 16 -8.33 -7.07 -6.91
CA GLY A 16 -8.46 -7.71 -5.60
C GLY A 16 -9.55 -7.13 -4.70
N GLU A 17 -10.35 -6.16 -5.14
CA GLU A 17 -11.37 -5.49 -4.30
C GLU A 17 -12.29 -6.49 -3.57
N GLU A 18 -12.81 -7.51 -4.26
CA GLU A 18 -13.64 -8.53 -3.60
C GLU A 18 -12.88 -9.35 -2.55
N PHE A 19 -11.59 -9.59 -2.76
CA PHE A 19 -10.75 -10.32 -1.81
C PHE A 19 -10.60 -9.53 -0.51
N PHE A 20 -10.31 -8.22 -0.59
CA PHE A 20 -10.19 -7.34 0.58
C PHE A 20 -11.52 -7.16 1.31
N ASN A 21 -12.65 -7.19 0.59
CA ASN A 21 -13.98 -7.10 1.20
C ASN A 21 -14.42 -8.40 1.90
N LYS A 22 -13.98 -9.56 1.41
CA LYS A 22 -14.41 -10.87 1.94
C LYS A 22 -13.48 -11.42 3.03
N LEU A 23 -12.22 -11.00 3.04
CA LEU A 23 -11.20 -11.54 3.94
C LEU A 23 -10.63 -10.45 4.84
N ASP A 24 -10.28 -10.84 6.07
CA ASP A 24 -9.60 -9.94 6.99
C ASP A 24 -8.11 -9.82 6.63
N VAL A 25 -7.81 -9.00 5.61
CA VAL A 25 -6.45 -8.69 5.20
C VAL A 25 -5.82 -7.73 6.21
N ARG A 26 -5.04 -8.27 7.14
CA ARG A 26 -4.41 -7.47 8.20
C ARG A 26 -3.11 -6.79 7.79
N TYR A 27 -2.37 -7.37 6.85
CA TYR A 27 -1.05 -6.89 6.43
C TYR A 27 -0.85 -7.03 4.91
N VAL A 28 -0.34 -5.98 4.28
CA VAL A 28 0.10 -5.97 2.88
C VAL A 28 1.49 -5.37 2.80
N LEU A 29 2.46 -6.11 2.27
CA LEU A 29 3.77 -5.58 1.87
C LEU A 29 3.71 -5.26 0.38
N LEU A 30 4.04 -4.04 -0.01
CA LEU A 30 3.90 -3.55 -1.39
C LEU A 30 5.17 -2.81 -1.84
N GLU A 31 5.68 -3.20 -2.99
CA GLU A 31 6.81 -2.52 -3.66
C GLU A 31 6.37 -1.16 -4.19
N TRP A 32 7.13 -0.12 -3.88
CA TRP A 32 6.74 1.29 -4.03
C TRP A 32 7.65 2.08 -4.99
N ASN A 33 8.77 1.51 -5.44
CA ASN A 33 9.76 2.25 -6.21
C ASN A 33 9.18 2.88 -7.49
N ALA A 34 8.33 2.13 -8.20
CA ALA A 34 7.68 2.61 -9.42
C ALA A 34 6.57 3.65 -9.15
N HIS A 35 5.96 3.60 -7.97
CA HIS A 35 4.81 4.46 -7.61
C HIS A 35 5.25 5.81 -7.06
N ARG A 36 6.44 5.90 -6.45
CA ARG A 36 6.94 7.14 -5.84
C ARG A 36 7.00 8.33 -6.81
N THR A 37 7.22 8.07 -8.10
CA THR A 37 7.27 9.08 -9.17
C THR A 37 6.01 9.10 -10.03
N ASN A 38 5.07 8.18 -9.81
CA ASN A 38 3.80 8.09 -10.52
C ASN A 38 2.65 8.54 -9.59
N VAL A 39 2.36 9.84 -9.61
CA VAL A 39 1.38 10.49 -8.72
C VAL A 39 0.00 9.85 -8.81
N GLU A 40 -0.44 9.48 -10.01
CA GLU A 40 -1.76 8.85 -10.21
C GLU A 40 -1.81 7.47 -9.55
N SER A 41 -0.82 6.62 -9.81
CA SER A 41 -0.75 5.28 -9.21
C SER A 41 -0.62 5.36 -7.70
N ALA A 42 0.24 6.23 -7.19
CA ALA A 42 0.41 6.45 -5.76
C ALA A 42 -0.91 6.85 -5.07
N ASN A 43 -1.63 7.83 -5.64
CA ASN A 43 -2.91 8.28 -5.10
C ASN A 43 -3.97 7.20 -5.13
N ASN A 44 -4.01 6.37 -6.19
CA ASN A 44 -4.94 5.27 -6.30
C ASN A 44 -4.68 4.19 -5.24
N ILE A 45 -3.41 3.81 -5.04
CA ILE A 45 -3.02 2.83 -4.02
C ILE A 45 -3.33 3.38 -2.63
N ILE A 46 -2.90 4.60 -2.30
CA ILE A 46 -3.17 5.24 -0.99
C ILE A 46 -4.67 5.28 -0.70
N SER A 47 -5.47 5.67 -1.70
CA SER A 47 -6.93 5.72 -1.57
C SER A 47 -7.53 4.34 -1.34
N PHE A 48 -7.08 3.31 -2.08
CA PHE A 48 -7.53 1.93 -1.90
C PHE A 48 -7.23 1.42 -0.49
N MET A 49 -5.97 1.54 -0.06
CA MET A 49 -5.54 1.03 1.24
C MET A 49 -6.24 1.77 2.38
N SER A 50 -6.43 3.09 2.26
CA SER A 50 -7.16 3.90 3.24
C SER A 50 -8.64 3.48 3.36
N ARG A 51 -9.32 3.18 2.25
CA ARG A 51 -10.71 2.67 2.26
C ARG A 51 -10.82 1.32 2.97
N HIS A 52 -9.79 0.49 2.86
CA HIS A 52 -9.68 -0.80 3.57
C HIS A 52 -9.11 -0.66 4.99
N SER A 53 -9.11 0.56 5.55
CA SER A 53 -8.64 0.90 6.90
C SER A 53 -7.17 0.53 7.15
N MET A 54 -6.35 0.51 6.10
CA MET A 54 -4.92 0.22 6.19
C MET A 54 -4.10 1.50 6.21
N GLN A 55 -3.08 1.53 7.06
CA GLN A 55 -2.15 2.64 7.24
C GLN A 55 -0.76 2.23 6.73
N PRO A 56 0.02 3.12 6.10
CA PRO A 56 1.37 2.81 5.65
C PRO A 56 2.38 2.96 6.79
N HIS A 57 3.33 2.03 6.86
CA HIS A 57 4.40 1.99 7.83
C HIS A 57 5.73 1.64 7.14
N MET A 58 6.84 1.95 7.83
CA MET A 58 8.17 1.54 7.41
C MET A 58 8.29 0.01 7.44
N SER A 59 8.73 -0.59 6.34
CA SER A 59 8.88 -2.05 6.23
C SER A 59 9.90 -2.65 7.20
N ASN A 60 10.96 -1.90 7.53
CA ASN A 60 11.98 -2.30 8.49
C ASN A 60 11.67 -1.90 9.95
N ASN A 61 10.63 -1.08 10.18
CA ASN A 61 10.16 -0.69 11.50
C ASN A 61 8.63 -0.45 11.47
N PRO A 62 7.82 -1.51 11.60
CA PRO A 62 6.37 -1.43 11.50
C PRO A 62 5.70 -0.50 12.52
N ASP A 63 6.38 -0.08 13.59
CA ASP A 63 5.82 0.90 14.53
C ASP A 63 5.89 2.35 13.99
N SER A 64 6.70 2.59 12.95
CA SER A 64 6.85 3.90 12.31
C SER A 64 5.84 4.10 11.19
N ILE A 65 4.83 4.93 11.45
CA ILE A 65 3.82 5.34 10.47
C ILE A 65 4.42 6.31 9.46
N LEU A 66 4.09 6.12 8.19
CA LEU A 66 4.46 7.02 7.09
C LEU A 66 3.39 8.10 6.87
N GLN A 67 3.83 9.34 6.64
CA GLN A 67 2.93 10.46 6.35
C GLN A 67 2.53 10.47 4.88
N TYR A 68 1.24 10.57 4.59
CA TYR A 68 0.71 10.55 3.21
C TYR A 68 1.23 11.70 2.33
N THR A 69 1.51 12.86 2.93
CA THR A 69 2.05 14.04 2.24
C THR A 69 3.48 13.84 1.72
N GLU A 70 4.17 12.81 2.21
CA GLU A 70 5.58 12.53 1.91
C GLU A 70 5.75 11.27 1.04
N ASN A 71 4.68 10.81 0.38
CA ASN A 71 4.64 9.53 -0.33
C ASN A 71 5.70 9.36 -1.44
N ALA A 72 6.18 10.46 -2.03
CA ALA A 72 7.24 10.44 -3.02
C ALA A 72 8.63 10.08 -2.42
N SER A 73 8.79 10.21 -1.10
CA SER A 73 10.03 9.96 -0.35
C SER A 73 10.03 8.66 0.44
N TRP A 74 8.92 7.92 0.39
CA TRP A 74 8.77 6.64 1.07
C TRP A 74 9.81 5.60 0.59
N PRO A 75 10.16 4.62 1.44
CA PRO A 75 11.10 3.56 1.09
C PRO A 75 10.58 2.67 -0.05
N GLY A 76 11.47 1.85 -0.62
CA GLY A 76 11.14 0.98 -1.75
C GLY A 76 10.08 -0.08 -1.44
N ASP A 77 9.90 -0.46 -0.19
CA ASP A 77 8.83 -1.35 0.27
C ASP A 77 8.04 -0.71 1.41
N ILE A 78 6.72 -0.80 1.31
CA ILE A 78 5.78 -0.25 2.30
C ILE A 78 4.96 -1.38 2.90
N VAL A 79 4.93 -1.42 4.23
CA VAL A 79 4.01 -2.32 4.92
C VAL A 79 2.75 -1.55 5.30
N TRP A 80 1.62 -2.05 4.83
CA TRP A 80 0.31 -1.53 5.16
C TRP A 80 -0.33 -2.39 6.22
N ILE A 81 -0.77 -1.77 7.30
CA ILE A 81 -1.30 -2.45 8.49
C ILE A 81 -2.73 -1.97 8.71
N LYS A 82 -3.65 -2.93 8.85
CA LYS A 82 -5.05 -2.63 9.14
C LYS A 82 -5.19 -2.07 10.56
N LYS A 83 -5.85 -0.93 10.70
CA LYS A 83 -6.18 -0.36 12.02
C LYS A 83 -7.13 -1.30 12.75
N MET A 84 -6.84 -1.57 14.02
CA MET A 84 -7.73 -2.30 14.93
C MET A 84 -8.92 -1.45 15.35
#